data_AF-A0A965HKI9-F1
#
_entry.id   AF-A0A965HKI9-F1
#
_cell.length_a   1.000
_cell.length_b   1.000
_cell.length_c   1.000
_cell.angle_alpha   90.00
_cell.angle_beta   90.00
_cell.angle_gamma   90.00
#
_symmetry.space_group_name_H-M   'P 1'
#
loop_
_entity.id
_entity.type
_entity.pdbx_description
1 polymer ?
#
loop_
_entity_poly.entity_id
_entity_poly.type
_entity_poly.pdbx_seq_one_letter_code
_entity_poly.pdbx_strand_id
1 'polypeptide(L)'
;MAQKPDGKPARTERVTFTKPAAERIAKVVRAVEGGDRNAGPLTFGNRGVAGNPRVFRVCTFTGSWAINATKEVTFRNQTATPNTVAAVNLFFPVASTATSSTDCAIAKDGTAWFLIDVPFETATAVFVRATSSTSVMTDVTLSASLNTSACTISIGKTLVTSSVTIVSSTFTSTFLRFKV
;
A
#
# COMPACT_ATOMS: atom_id res chain seq x y z
N MET A 1 8.93 -7.53 52.57
CA MET A 1 9.09 -6.74 53.82
C MET A 1 10.13 -5.66 53.56
N ALA A 2 9.78 -4.38 53.77
CA ALA A 2 10.69 -3.26 53.54
C ALA A 2 11.79 -3.24 54.60
N GLN A 3 13.06 -3.13 54.16
CA GLN A 3 14.22 -3.14 55.04
C GLN A 3 14.25 -1.85 55.87
N LYS A 4 14.21 -1.99 57.19
CA LYS A 4 14.22 -0.88 58.15
C LYS A 4 15.53 -0.09 58.01
N PRO A 5 15.49 1.26 57.93
CA PRO A 5 16.70 2.08 57.78
C PRO A 5 17.65 1.85 58.96
N ASP A 6 18.92 1.59 58.67
CA ASP A 6 19.91 1.03 59.59
C ASP A 6 20.53 2.04 60.58
N GLY A 7 19.95 3.24 60.70
CA GLY A 7 20.35 4.24 61.68
C GLY A 7 21.80 4.73 61.57
N LYS A 8 22.54 4.30 60.54
CA LYS A 8 23.89 4.80 60.28
C LYS A 8 23.76 6.21 59.72
N PRO A 9 24.57 7.18 60.19
CA PRO A 9 24.61 8.50 59.59
C PRO A 9 24.97 8.32 58.11
N ALA A 10 24.07 8.77 57.23
CA ALA A 10 24.32 8.79 55.80
C ALA A 10 25.67 9.47 55.59
N ARG A 11 26.63 8.77 54.97
CA ARG A 11 27.93 9.35 54.63
C ARG A 11 27.66 10.66 53.88
N THR A 12 28.25 11.75 54.35
CA THR A 12 28.18 13.06 53.71
C THR A 12 28.95 13.00 52.40
N GLU A 13 28.31 12.47 51.36
CA GLU A 13 28.83 12.56 50.00
C GLU A 13 28.81 14.02 49.59
N ARG A 14 30.00 14.60 49.42
CA ARG A 14 30.16 15.98 49.01
C ARG A 14 29.76 16.09 47.54
N VAL A 15 28.51 16.47 47.29
CA VAL A 15 28.01 16.73 45.93
C VAL A 15 28.82 17.87 45.34
N THR A 16 29.68 17.56 44.39
CA THR A 16 30.52 18.55 43.72
C THR A 16 29.80 19.02 42.47
N PHE A 17 29.27 20.25 42.50
CA PHE A 17 28.65 20.84 41.32
C PHE A 17 29.75 21.24 40.33
N THR A 18 29.75 20.60 39.17
CA THR A 18 30.59 21.04 38.05
C THR A 18 30.07 22.38 37.54
N LYS A 19 30.96 23.21 36.98
CA LYS A 19 30.59 24.51 36.39
C LYS A 19 29.38 24.40 35.43
N PRO A 20 29.29 23.42 34.51
CA PRO A 20 28.12 23.25 33.66
C PRO A 20 26.82 22.94 34.42
N ALA A 21 26.90 22.19 35.52
CA ALA A 21 25.74 21.90 36.35
C ALA A 21 25.24 23.16 37.08
N ALA A 22 26.16 23.96 37.62
CA ALA A 22 25.84 25.23 38.25
C ALA A 22 25.19 26.21 37.27
N GLU A 23 25.69 26.30 36.02
CA GLU A 23 25.10 27.14 34.97
C GLU A 23 23.67 26.71 34.59
N ARG A 24 23.39 25.40 34.53
CA ARG A 24 22.04 24.87 34.26
C ARG A 24 21.07 25.21 35.40
N ILE A 25 21.50 25.06 36.65
CA ILE A 25 20.69 25.39 37.83
C ILE A 25 20.42 26.90 37.88
N ALA A 26 21.45 27.73 37.69
CA ALA A 26 21.31 29.18 37.68
C ALA A 26 20.33 29.68 36.61
N LYS A 27 20.30 29.02 35.45
CA LYS A 27 19.35 29.34 34.38
C LYS A 27 17.90 29.06 34.78
N VAL A 28 17.64 27.93 35.46
CA VAL A 28 16.29 27.59 35.97
C VAL A 28 15.87 28.57 37.06
N VAL A 29 16.77 28.86 38.02
CA VAL A 29 16.49 29.79 39.11
C VAL A 29 16.17 31.19 38.57
N ARG A 30 16.93 31.73 37.60
CA ARG A 30 16.61 33.03 36.98
C ARG A 30 15.25 33.03 36.28
N ALA A 31 14.86 31.92 35.64
CA ALA A 31 13.58 31.84 34.96
C ALA A 31 12.40 31.86 35.95
N VAL A 32 12.58 31.25 37.14
CA VAL A 32 11.58 31.28 38.21
C VAL A 32 11.55 32.63 38.90
N GLU A 33 12.70 33.19 39.26
CA GLU A 33 12.77 34.44 40.04
C GLU A 33 12.48 35.70 39.21
N GLY A 34 12.79 35.68 37.91
CA GLY A 34 12.48 36.78 36.99
C GLY A 34 11.11 36.66 36.31
N GLY A 35 10.37 35.57 36.53
CA GLY A 35 9.05 35.32 35.95
C GLY A 35 7.90 35.81 36.83
N ASP A 36 6.70 35.88 36.25
CA ASP A 36 5.47 36.12 37.02
C ASP A 36 5.18 34.90 37.92
N ARG A 37 5.19 35.10 39.23
CA ARG A 37 4.94 34.04 40.23
C ARG A 37 3.50 33.54 40.23
N ASN A 38 2.58 34.26 39.58
CA ASN A 38 1.20 33.83 39.40
C ASN A 38 0.98 33.05 38.10
N ALA A 39 2.01 32.90 37.27
CA ALA A 39 1.94 32.09 36.06
C ALA A 39 1.85 30.60 36.38
N GLY A 40 1.35 29.82 35.42
CA GLY A 40 1.31 28.36 35.53
C GLY A 40 2.70 27.73 35.72
N PRO A 41 2.77 26.43 36.07
CA PRO A 41 4.03 25.72 36.32
C PRO A 41 5.05 25.89 35.19
N LEU A 42 6.33 26.02 35.55
CA LEU A 42 7.42 26.09 34.57
C LEU A 42 7.48 24.77 33.79
N THR A 43 7.02 24.81 32.53
CA THR A 43 7.11 23.67 31.63
C THR A 43 8.32 23.82 30.72
N PHE A 44 9.22 22.84 30.76
CA PHE A 44 10.23 22.71 29.72
C PHE A 44 9.59 21.95 28.59
N GLY A 45 9.28 22.65 27.50
CA GLY A 45 8.78 22.02 26.28
C GLY A 45 9.69 20.85 25.93
N ASN A 46 9.09 19.68 25.69
CA ASN A 46 9.84 18.58 25.10
C ASN A 46 10.48 19.14 23.82
N ARG A 47 11.78 18.92 23.60
CA ARG A 47 12.41 19.11 22.28
C ARG A 47 11.87 18.01 21.35
N GLY A 48 10.55 17.89 21.22
CA GLY A 48 9.93 17.31 20.06
C GLY A 48 10.39 18.18 18.92
N VAL A 49 11.27 17.63 18.10
CA VAL A 49 11.79 18.19 16.86
C VAL A 49 10.71 19.08 16.24
N ALA A 50 10.92 20.40 16.24
CA ALA A 50 10.06 21.37 15.54
C ALA A 50 10.20 21.22 14.02
N GLY A 51 10.45 20.01 13.55
CA GLY A 51 10.36 19.62 12.15
C GLY A 51 8.91 19.23 11.92
N ASN A 52 8.33 19.76 10.86
CA ASN A 52 7.05 19.34 10.30
C ASN A 52 6.84 17.84 10.58
N PRO A 53 5.91 17.44 11.46
CA PRO A 53 5.70 16.02 11.70
C PRO A 53 5.42 15.40 10.35
N ARG A 54 6.16 14.34 9.99
CA ARG A 54 5.86 13.56 8.79
C ARG A 54 4.50 12.92 9.03
N VAL A 55 3.45 13.59 8.60
CA VAL A 55 2.08 13.18 8.87
C VAL A 55 1.60 12.30 7.73
N PHE A 56 1.11 11.13 8.08
CA PHE A 56 0.27 10.30 7.22
C PHE A 56 -1.20 10.62 7.49
N ARG A 57 -2.00 10.79 6.43
CA ARG A 57 -3.44 11.02 6.54
C ARG A 57 -4.20 10.11 5.59
N VAL A 58 -5.41 9.74 6.01
CA VAL A 58 -6.39 9.08 5.16
C VAL A 58 -7.37 10.15 4.67
N CYS A 59 -7.55 10.20 3.36
CA CYS A 59 -8.38 11.16 2.67
C CYS A 59 -9.33 10.45 1.71
N THR A 60 -10.21 11.22 1.09
CA THR A 60 -11.06 10.77 0.01
C THR A 60 -11.00 11.72 -1.17
N PHE A 61 -11.21 11.18 -2.37
CA PHE A 61 -11.24 11.94 -3.62
C PHE A 61 -12.22 11.29 -4.62
N THR A 62 -12.55 11.99 -5.70
CA THR A 62 -13.41 11.49 -6.78
C THR A 62 -12.74 11.64 -8.15
N GLY A 63 -13.11 10.76 -9.10
CA GLY A 63 -12.62 10.80 -10.48
C GLY A 63 -11.14 10.42 -10.67
N SER A 64 -10.66 10.55 -11.91
CA SER A 64 -9.32 10.10 -12.30
C SER A 64 -8.21 11.04 -11.84
N TRP A 65 -7.04 10.51 -11.51
CA TRP A 65 -5.91 11.28 -10.99
C TRP A 65 -4.62 10.87 -11.70
N ALA A 66 -4.22 11.66 -12.69
CA ALA A 66 -3.01 11.42 -13.48
C ALA A 66 -1.72 11.57 -12.64
N ILE A 67 -0.63 10.94 -13.11
CA ILE A 67 0.71 11.14 -12.54
C ILE A 67 1.13 12.59 -12.73
N ASN A 68 1.84 13.15 -11.74
CA ASN A 68 2.30 14.53 -11.65
C ASN A 68 1.17 15.57 -11.66
N ALA A 69 -0.08 15.14 -11.50
CA ALA A 69 -1.21 16.05 -11.35
C ALA A 69 -1.52 16.27 -9.87
N THR A 70 -1.94 17.50 -9.57
CA THR A 70 -2.46 17.87 -8.25
C THR A 70 -3.97 17.61 -8.21
N LYS A 71 -4.45 17.06 -7.11
CA LYS A 71 -5.89 16.95 -6.82
C LYS A 71 -6.18 17.38 -5.39
N GLU A 72 -7.35 17.98 -5.19
CA GLU A 72 -7.86 18.27 -3.86
C GLU A 72 -8.49 17.01 -3.26
N VAL A 73 -8.05 16.66 -2.06
CA VAL A 73 -8.54 15.51 -1.30
C VAL A 73 -9.11 15.97 0.03
N THR A 74 -10.12 15.27 0.53
CA THR A 74 -10.81 15.61 1.78
C THR A 74 -10.41 14.64 2.88
N PHE A 75 -10.02 15.13 4.06
CA PHE A 75 -9.68 14.26 5.19
C PHE A 75 -10.90 13.47 5.66
N ARG A 76 -10.79 12.14 5.75
CA ARG A 76 -11.94 11.25 6.00
C ARG A 76 -12.65 11.48 7.34
N ASN A 77 -11.88 11.85 8.37
CA ASN A 77 -12.37 11.99 9.75
C ASN A 77 -12.15 13.42 10.31
N GLN A 78 -12.12 14.44 9.44
CA GLN A 78 -11.96 15.83 9.88
C GLN A 78 -13.13 16.68 9.39
N THR A 79 -13.89 17.21 10.34
CA THR A 79 -15.06 18.05 10.09
C THR A 79 -14.76 19.55 10.21
N ALA A 80 -13.64 19.92 10.84
CA ALA A 80 -13.21 21.30 11.00
C ALA A 80 -12.44 21.80 9.76
N THR A 81 -12.83 22.99 9.27
CA THR A 81 -12.22 23.66 8.12
C THR A 81 -10.87 24.30 8.48
N PRO A 82 -9.81 24.18 7.63
CA PRO A 82 -9.79 23.47 6.36
C PRO A 82 -9.68 21.95 6.55
N ASN A 83 -10.59 21.20 5.90
CA ASN A 83 -10.61 19.74 5.87
C ASN A 83 -10.16 19.16 4.53
N THR A 84 -9.70 20.01 3.61
CA THR A 84 -9.16 19.60 2.31
C THR A 84 -7.69 19.97 2.18
N VAL A 85 -7.00 19.27 1.28
CA VAL A 85 -5.62 19.56 0.94
C VAL A 85 -5.32 19.18 -0.50
N ALA A 86 -4.45 19.96 -1.15
CA ALA A 86 -3.90 19.61 -2.45
C ALA A 86 -2.78 18.59 -2.28
N ALA A 87 -2.91 17.44 -2.95
CA ALA A 87 -1.88 16.42 -3.01
C ALA A 87 -1.45 16.17 -4.46
N VAL A 88 -0.21 15.73 -4.66
CA VAL A 88 0.33 15.34 -5.97
C VAL A 88 0.43 13.83 -6.05
N ASN A 89 0.02 13.26 -7.17
CA ASN A 89 0.22 11.84 -7.44
C ASN A 89 1.56 11.61 -8.15
N LEU A 90 2.51 10.94 -7.51
CA LEU A 90 3.84 10.70 -8.09
C LEU A 90 4.01 9.31 -8.72
N PHE A 91 3.13 8.37 -8.45
CA PHE A 91 3.45 6.95 -8.65
C PHE A 91 2.73 6.32 -9.84
N PHE A 92 1.40 6.42 -9.95
CA PHE A 92 0.64 5.72 -11.00
C PHE A 92 -0.69 6.44 -11.26
N PRO A 93 -1.23 6.43 -12.49
CA PRO A 93 -2.47 7.12 -12.78
C PRO A 93 -3.64 6.37 -12.14
N VAL A 94 -4.47 7.06 -11.35
CA VAL A 94 -5.75 6.52 -10.92
C VAL A 94 -6.74 6.68 -12.07
N ALA A 95 -7.07 5.58 -12.76
CA ALA A 95 -8.02 5.58 -13.87
C ALA A 95 -9.49 5.54 -13.43
N SER A 96 -9.76 5.59 -12.11
CA SER A 96 -11.12 5.49 -11.56
C SER A 96 -12.06 6.51 -12.19
N THR A 97 -13.10 6.02 -12.87
CA THR A 97 -14.26 6.81 -13.28
C THR A 97 -15.34 6.83 -12.20
N ALA A 98 -15.01 6.36 -10.99
CA ALA A 98 -15.97 6.34 -9.89
C ALA A 98 -16.41 7.78 -9.59
N THR A 99 -17.71 8.01 -9.76
CA THR A 99 -18.40 9.20 -9.28
C THR A 99 -18.51 9.21 -7.76
N SER A 100 -18.34 8.04 -7.12
CA SER A 100 -18.29 7.87 -5.68
C SER A 100 -16.90 8.18 -5.10
N SER A 101 -16.91 8.63 -3.84
CA SER A 101 -15.72 8.94 -3.08
C SER A 101 -14.85 7.70 -2.88
N THR A 102 -13.58 7.78 -3.26
CA THR A 102 -12.58 6.72 -3.12
C THR A 102 -11.62 7.08 -1.99
N ASP A 103 -11.33 6.13 -1.11
CA ASP A 103 -10.34 6.31 -0.04
C ASP A 103 -8.92 6.35 -0.63
N CYS A 104 -8.09 7.25 -0.10
CA CYS A 104 -6.67 7.32 -0.41
C CYS A 104 -5.84 7.65 0.83
N ALA A 105 -4.56 7.34 0.74
CA ALA A 105 -3.58 7.72 1.73
C ALA A 105 -2.67 8.80 1.17
N ILE A 106 -2.37 9.82 1.97
CA ILE A 106 -1.38 10.84 1.61
C ILE A 106 -0.32 10.97 2.70
N ALA A 107 0.90 11.29 2.30
CA ALA A 107 1.98 11.67 3.21
C ALA A 107 2.51 13.06 2.89
N LYS A 108 2.97 13.72 3.94
CA LYS A 108 3.65 15.01 3.84
C LYS A 108 5.16 14.82 3.72
N ASP A 109 5.75 15.40 2.69
CA ASP A 109 7.20 15.58 2.57
C ASP A 109 7.52 17.08 2.35
N GLY A 110 8.34 17.64 3.25
CA GLY A 110 8.53 19.09 3.36
C GLY A 110 7.21 19.83 3.61
N THR A 111 6.79 20.65 2.64
CA THR A 111 5.54 21.42 2.67
C THR A 111 4.45 20.84 1.76
N ALA A 112 4.78 19.82 0.95
CA ALA A 112 3.89 19.24 -0.04
C ALA A 112 3.28 17.92 0.45
N TRP A 113 2.11 17.59 -0.10
CA TRP A 113 1.43 16.32 0.14
C TRP A 113 1.47 15.45 -1.10
N PHE A 114 1.67 14.17 -0.90
CA PHE A 114 1.83 13.19 -1.97
C PHE A 114 0.92 11.99 -1.72
N LEU A 115 0.31 11.48 -2.79
CA LEU A 115 -0.44 10.24 -2.77
C LEU A 115 0.51 9.07 -2.44
N ILE A 116 0.17 8.29 -1.42
CA ILE A 116 0.76 6.98 -1.18
C ILE A 116 -0.21 5.94 -1.70
N ASP A 117 0.18 5.23 -2.74
CA ASP A 117 -0.61 4.14 -3.27
C ASP A 117 0.31 3.19 -4.05
N VAL A 118 -0.15 1.96 -4.20
CA VAL A 118 0.60 0.85 -4.77
C VAL A 118 0.22 0.74 -6.24
N PRO A 119 1.20 0.62 -7.16
CA PRO A 119 0.88 0.47 -8.57
C PRO A 119 0.07 -0.81 -8.83
N PHE A 120 -1.21 -0.64 -9.15
CA PHE A 120 -2.04 -1.68 -9.72
C PHE A 120 -1.96 -1.58 -11.24
N GLU A 121 -1.24 -2.50 -11.87
CA GLU A 121 -1.33 -2.68 -13.32
C GLU A 121 -2.51 -3.61 -13.63
N THR A 122 -3.45 -3.14 -14.44
CA THR A 122 -4.42 -4.04 -15.07
C THR A 122 -3.73 -4.71 -16.24
N ALA A 123 -3.16 -5.89 -16.01
CA ALA A 123 -2.78 -6.77 -17.12
C ALA A 123 -3.94 -7.73 -17.41
N THR A 124 -4.31 -7.82 -18.68
CA THR A 124 -5.28 -8.81 -19.15
C THR A 124 -4.58 -10.17 -19.21
N ALA A 125 -4.53 -10.87 -18.09
CA ALA A 125 -4.19 -12.28 -18.10
C ALA A 125 -5.46 -13.07 -18.47
N VAL A 126 -5.43 -13.75 -19.61
CA VAL A 126 -6.50 -14.66 -20.01
C VAL A 126 -6.31 -15.97 -19.25
N PHE A 127 -7.01 -16.12 -18.14
CA PHE A 127 -7.03 -17.37 -17.41
C PHE A 127 -8.09 -18.30 -18.02
N VAL A 128 -7.65 -19.47 -18.48
CA VAL A 128 -8.55 -20.51 -18.99
C VAL A 128 -9.23 -21.17 -17.79
N ARG A 129 -10.53 -20.94 -17.63
CA ARG A 129 -11.30 -21.47 -16.49
C ARG A 129 -11.72 -22.93 -16.73
N ALA A 130 -12.04 -23.23 -17.98
CA ALA A 130 -12.42 -24.57 -18.41
C ALA A 130 -12.01 -24.77 -19.87
N THR A 131 -11.46 -25.94 -20.15
CA THR A 131 -11.25 -26.42 -21.52
C THR A 131 -12.20 -27.57 -21.78
N SER A 132 -12.80 -27.60 -22.98
CA SER A 132 -13.48 -28.80 -23.48
C SER A 132 -12.65 -29.40 -24.60
N SER A 133 -12.53 -30.73 -24.62
CA SER A 133 -11.85 -31.44 -25.71
C SER A 133 -12.89 -32.16 -26.55
N THR A 134 -12.83 -31.95 -27.86
CA THR A 134 -13.67 -32.67 -28.83
C THR A 134 -12.80 -33.32 -29.88
N SER A 135 -13.20 -34.51 -30.32
CA SER A 135 -12.53 -35.20 -31.43
C SER A 135 -13.20 -34.76 -32.73
N VAL A 136 -12.44 -34.14 -33.62
CA VAL A 136 -12.92 -33.78 -34.96
C VAL A 136 -12.31 -34.73 -35.98
N MET A 137 -13.09 -35.11 -36.98
CA MET A 137 -12.58 -35.89 -38.10
C MET A 137 -11.74 -34.96 -38.98
N THR A 138 -10.45 -35.29 -39.14
CA THR A 138 -9.52 -34.49 -39.95
C THR A 138 -9.34 -35.06 -41.34
N ASP A 139 -9.52 -36.37 -41.50
CA ASP A 139 -9.39 -37.02 -42.80
C ASP A 139 -10.18 -38.33 -42.85
N VAL A 140 -10.39 -38.82 -44.07
CA VAL A 140 -10.99 -40.12 -44.36
C VAL A 140 -10.11 -40.84 -45.37
N THR A 141 -9.31 -41.80 -44.90
CA THR A 141 -8.50 -42.61 -45.78
C THR A 141 -9.33 -43.76 -46.33
N LEU A 142 -9.41 -43.84 -47.65
CA LEU A 142 -10.07 -44.92 -48.36
C LEU A 142 -9.02 -45.86 -48.94
N SER A 143 -9.25 -47.16 -48.81
CA SER A 143 -8.45 -48.19 -49.46
C SER A 143 -9.39 -49.14 -50.19
N ALA A 144 -8.97 -49.64 -51.34
CA ALA A 144 -9.71 -50.65 -52.08
C ALA A 144 -8.79 -51.84 -52.36
N SER A 145 -9.33 -53.04 -52.20
CA SER A 145 -8.64 -54.28 -52.57
C SER A 145 -9.53 -55.08 -53.50
N LEU A 146 -8.94 -55.56 -54.60
CA LEU A 146 -9.60 -56.44 -55.56
C LEU A 146 -9.22 -57.89 -55.22
N ASN A 147 -10.21 -58.72 -54.92
CA ASN A 147 -10.06 -60.16 -54.83
C ASN A 147 -10.47 -60.79 -56.17
N THR A 148 -9.48 -61.18 -56.97
CA THR A 148 -9.69 -61.74 -58.30
C THR A 148 -10.19 -63.19 -58.30
N SER A 149 -9.92 -63.95 -57.24
CA SER A 149 -10.44 -65.32 -57.10
C SER A 149 -11.93 -65.35 -56.74
N ALA A 150 -12.40 -64.36 -55.98
CA ALA A 150 -13.79 -64.24 -55.58
C ALA A 150 -14.59 -63.24 -56.44
N CYS A 151 -13.94 -62.53 -57.38
CA CYS A 151 -14.52 -61.44 -58.16
C CYS A 151 -15.21 -60.37 -57.30
N THR A 152 -14.60 -59.99 -56.18
CA THR A 152 -15.13 -58.97 -55.28
C THR A 152 -14.15 -57.82 -55.08
N ILE A 153 -14.68 -56.61 -54.93
CA ILE A 153 -13.93 -55.43 -54.51
C ILE A 153 -14.36 -55.12 -53.09
N SER A 154 -13.39 -55.03 -52.17
CA SER A 154 -13.61 -54.61 -50.79
C SER A 154 -13.07 -53.20 -50.60
N ILE A 155 -13.91 -52.29 -50.11
CA ILE A 155 -13.51 -50.91 -49.79
C ILE A 155 -13.38 -50.79 -48.27
N GLY A 156 -12.17 -50.50 -47.80
CA GLY A 156 -11.88 -50.13 -46.42
C GLY A 156 -11.97 -48.62 -46.25
N LYS A 157 -12.63 -48.18 -45.17
CA LYS A 157 -12.68 -46.78 -44.77
C LYS A 157 -12.10 -46.64 -43.37
N THR A 158 -11.09 -45.79 -43.25
CA THR A 158 -10.49 -45.43 -41.97
C THR A 158 -10.74 -43.96 -41.70
N LEU A 159 -11.41 -43.66 -40.60
CA LEU A 159 -11.62 -42.28 -40.13
C LEU A 159 -10.39 -41.86 -39.33
N VAL A 160 -9.79 -40.73 -39.70
CA VAL A 160 -8.69 -40.12 -38.95
C VAL A 160 -9.29 -38.97 -38.14
N THR A 161 -9.17 -39.05 -36.81
CA THR A 161 -9.63 -38.00 -35.90
C THR A 161 -8.45 -37.33 -35.21
N SER A 162 -8.60 -36.04 -34.90
CA SER A 162 -7.68 -35.26 -34.07
C SER A 162 -8.43 -34.66 -32.90
N SER A 163 -7.75 -34.54 -31.75
CA SER A 163 -8.31 -33.87 -30.57
C SER A 163 -8.09 -32.37 -30.68
N VAL A 164 -9.16 -31.58 -30.50
CA VAL A 164 -9.09 -30.12 -30.43
C VAL A 164 -9.54 -29.69 -29.04
N THR A 165 -8.73 -28.86 -28.39
CA THR A 165 -9.04 -28.24 -27.09
C THR A 165 -9.59 -26.84 -27.32
N ILE A 166 -10.79 -26.58 -26.81
CA ILE A 166 -11.50 -25.31 -26.93
C ILE A 166 -11.53 -24.64 -25.55
N VAL A 167 -11.20 -23.35 -25.52
CA VAL A 167 -11.36 -22.52 -24.31
C VAL A 167 -12.83 -22.11 -24.19
N SER A 168 -13.54 -22.70 -23.23
CA SER A 168 -14.99 -22.52 -23.09
C SER A 168 -15.36 -21.25 -22.32
N SER A 169 -14.45 -20.77 -21.47
CA SER A 169 -14.60 -19.49 -20.77
C SER A 169 -13.26 -18.95 -20.30
N THR A 170 -13.17 -17.63 -20.29
CA THR A 170 -12.05 -16.86 -19.75
C THR A 170 -12.56 -15.94 -18.65
N PHE A 171 -11.68 -15.51 -17.76
CA PHE A 171 -12.00 -14.40 -16.85
C PHE A 171 -10.83 -13.41 -16.80
N THR A 172 -11.16 -12.15 -16.56
CA THR A 172 -10.21 -11.06 -16.37
C THR A 172 -10.20 -10.70 -14.89
N SER A 173 -9.01 -10.49 -14.32
CA SER A 173 -8.86 -10.04 -12.93
C SER A 173 -7.68 -9.09 -12.81
N THR A 174 -7.76 -8.17 -11.85
CA THR A 174 -6.67 -7.24 -11.51
C THR A 174 -5.69 -7.93 -10.57
N PHE A 175 -4.39 -7.74 -10.78
CA PHE A 175 -3.37 -8.31 -9.91
C PHE A 175 -2.27 -7.32 -9.58
N LEU A 176 -1.56 -7.59 -8.49
CA LEU A 176 -0.34 -6.87 -8.12
C LEU A 176 0.83 -7.45 -8.91
N ARG A 177 1.49 -6.62 -9.71
CA ARG A 177 2.73 -6.99 -10.39
C ARG A 177 3.92 -6.41 -9.65
N PHE A 178 4.71 -7.27 -9.01
CA PHE A 178 6.01 -6.88 -8.48
C PHE A 178 7.01 -6.79 -9.65
N LYS A 179 7.65 -5.63 -9.84
CA LYS A 179 8.83 -5.54 -10.71
C LYS A 179 9.98 -6.21 -9.96
N VAL A 180 10.45 -7.34 -10.48
CA VAL A 180 11.69 -8.01 -10.05
C VAL A 180 12.88 -7.29 -10.68
#